data_AF-A0A3M2GSZ7-F1
#
_entry.id   AF-A0A3M2GSZ7-F1
#
_cell.length_a   1.000
_cell.length_b   1.000
_cell.length_c   1.000
_cell.angle_alpha   90.00
_cell.angle_beta   90.00
_cell.angle_gamma   90.00
#
_symmetry.space_group_name_H-M   'P 1'
#
loop_
_entity.id
_entity.type
_entity.pdbx_description
1 polymer ?
#
loop_
_entity_poly.entity_id
_entity_poly.type
_entity_poly.pdbx_seq_one_letter_code
_entity_poly.pdbx_strand_id
1 'polypeptide(L)'
;MLRDKNLIFLTVRVLLFLFFLSLSINKPINQKATIIVLSSIYLSLSMYLYLYPGRLKLFKNYGDLALLALLTFVSGQKEAVFAMAAPISLYANRSPTKALLALWVALGTVFYYYGTGGILLAPLLFALYLSPIYPELVEGMRKERYYIRNLRNSYRELAKEQARIEKELEENMDMRGLIEDLLNSRNLEEYLKAVKGRFNLKAINIVQKTDLQKDTLLDRSSLSVHVPISLDKGRACVIFYLNNPLELYDQKLIKSLERSARFINLYVEGFEEPSKGSVKIAL
;
A
#
# COMPACT_ATOMS: atom_id res chain seq x y z
N MET A 1 0.02 -27.89 9.40
CA MET A 1 1.08 -26.93 9.81
C MET A 1 1.60 -27.08 11.23
N LEU A 2 0.78 -27.04 12.31
CA LEU A 2 1.29 -27.21 13.70
C LEU A 2 1.73 -28.65 14.03
N ARG A 3 1.02 -29.66 13.52
CA ARG A 3 1.39 -31.08 13.66
C ARG A 3 2.73 -31.40 12.97
N ASP A 4 2.91 -30.91 11.74
CA ASP A 4 4.15 -31.10 10.97
C ASP A 4 5.36 -30.50 11.68
N LYS A 5 5.19 -29.35 12.34
CA LYS A 5 6.25 -28.71 13.14
C LYS A 5 6.66 -29.54 14.35
N ASN A 6 5.70 -30.05 15.12
CA ASN A 6 5.99 -30.89 16.29
C ASN A 6 6.60 -32.23 15.89
N LEU A 7 6.23 -32.76 14.71
CA LEU A 7 6.80 -33.99 14.16
C LEU A 7 8.27 -33.80 13.77
N ILE A 8 8.63 -32.67 13.16
CA ILE A 8 10.03 -32.30 12.87
C ILE A 8 10.86 -32.21 14.16
N PHE A 9 10.32 -31.54 15.20
CA PHE A 9 11.00 -31.50 16.50
C PHE A 9 11.20 -32.91 17.08
N LEU A 10 10.19 -33.76 17.02
CA LEU A 10 10.29 -35.13 17.52
C LEU A 10 11.34 -35.95 16.75
N THR A 11 11.36 -35.86 15.42
CA THR A 11 12.34 -36.58 14.59
C THR A 11 13.76 -36.14 14.92
N VAL A 12 14.01 -34.84 15.07
CA VAL A 12 15.34 -34.34 15.46
C VAL A 12 15.73 -34.85 16.86
N ARG A 13 14.79 -34.90 17.80
CA ARG A 13 15.05 -35.42 19.15
C ARG A 13 15.33 -36.93 19.17
N VAL A 14 14.68 -37.70 18.30
CA VAL A 14 15.00 -39.13 18.08
C VAL A 14 16.41 -39.28 17.51
N LEU A 15 16.80 -38.43 16.55
CA LEU A 15 18.17 -38.44 16.00
C LEU A 15 19.22 -38.10 17.08
N LEU A 16 18.95 -37.12 17.94
CA LEU A 16 19.82 -36.79 19.08
C LEU A 16 19.94 -37.97 20.06
N PHE A 17 18.84 -38.68 20.33
CA PHE A 17 18.87 -39.90 21.14
C PHE A 17 19.77 -40.98 20.54
N LEU A 18 19.62 -41.26 19.23
CA LEU A 18 20.47 -42.22 18.52
C LEU A 18 21.95 -41.79 18.52
N PHE A 19 22.21 -40.49 18.39
CA PHE A 19 23.55 -39.93 18.46
C PHE A 19 24.21 -40.24 19.82
N PHE A 20 23.53 -39.96 20.93
CA PHE A 20 24.08 -40.26 22.27
C PHE A 20 24.19 -41.77 22.55
N LEU A 21 23.29 -42.60 22.01
CA LEU A 21 23.45 -44.05 22.06
C LEU A 21 24.74 -44.51 21.37
N SER A 22 25.01 -43.98 20.16
CA SER A 22 26.23 -44.29 19.41
C SER A 22 27.49 -43.87 20.19
N LEU A 23 27.47 -42.67 20.80
CA LEU A 23 28.59 -42.17 21.61
C LEU A 23 28.88 -43.06 22.83
N SER A 24 27.86 -43.75 23.37
CA SER A 24 27.97 -44.58 24.57
C SER A 24 28.62 -45.96 24.36
N ILE A 25 28.75 -46.44 23.11
CA ILE A 25 29.13 -47.83 22.81
C ILE A 25 30.50 -48.20 23.38
N ASN A 26 31.47 -47.29 23.29
CA ASN A 26 32.87 -47.50 23.68
C ASN A 26 33.21 -46.99 25.09
N LYS A 27 32.20 -46.72 25.93
CA LYS A 27 32.38 -46.15 27.28
C LYS A 27 32.34 -47.23 28.37
N PRO A 28 32.98 -46.98 29.54
CA PRO A 28 32.88 -47.88 30.68
C PRO A 28 31.41 -48.03 31.11
N ILE A 29 31.07 -49.21 31.65
CA ILE A 29 29.69 -49.64 31.94
C ILE A 29 28.90 -48.58 32.74
N ASN A 30 29.53 -47.95 33.74
CA ASN A 30 28.89 -46.94 34.58
C ASN A 30 28.52 -45.66 33.79
N GLN A 31 29.41 -45.18 32.93
CA GLN A 31 29.14 -44.00 32.08
C GLN A 31 28.16 -44.32 30.96
N LYS A 32 28.23 -45.54 30.42
CA LYS A 32 27.29 -46.02 29.41
C LYS A 32 25.86 -46.07 29.97
N ALA A 33 25.70 -46.62 31.17
CA ALA A 33 24.40 -46.68 31.84
C ALA A 33 23.81 -45.29 32.10
N THR A 34 24.62 -44.33 32.58
CA THR A 34 24.12 -42.96 32.83
C THR A 34 23.69 -42.26 31.55
N ILE A 35 24.46 -42.36 30.46
CA ILE A 35 24.10 -41.77 29.16
C ILE A 35 22.80 -42.39 28.63
N ILE A 36 22.64 -43.71 28.68
CA ILE A 36 21.44 -44.40 28.19
C ILE A 36 20.20 -44.03 29.00
N VAL A 37 20.29 -44.04 30.34
CA VAL A 37 19.16 -43.68 31.20
C VAL A 37 18.73 -42.24 30.95
N LEU A 38 19.69 -41.32 30.87
CA LEU A 38 19.39 -39.90 30.77
C LEU A 38 18.90 -39.49 29.38
N SER A 39 19.41 -40.15 28.33
CA SER A 39 18.90 -40.01 26.97
C SER A 39 17.51 -40.65 26.80
N SER A 40 17.22 -41.75 27.49
CA SER A 40 15.88 -42.36 27.54
C SER A 40 14.86 -41.44 28.24
N ILE A 41 15.26 -40.78 29.34
CA ILE A 41 14.43 -39.75 30.00
C ILE A 41 14.17 -38.57 29.06
N TYR A 42 15.20 -38.13 28.33
CA TYR A 42 15.06 -37.06 27.33
C TYR A 42 14.03 -37.42 26.24
N LEU A 43 14.11 -38.64 25.70
CA LEU A 43 13.19 -39.12 24.68
C LEU A 43 11.76 -39.29 25.21
N SER A 44 11.60 -39.87 26.40
CA SER A 44 10.28 -40.11 26.99
C SER A 44 9.54 -38.81 27.29
N LEU A 45 10.22 -37.81 27.87
CA LEU A 45 9.66 -36.47 28.08
C LEU A 45 9.34 -35.77 26.77
N SER A 46 10.14 -36.00 25.73
CA SER A 46 9.92 -35.44 24.39
C SER A 46 8.71 -36.05 23.68
N MET A 47 8.52 -37.37 23.80
CA MET A 47 7.33 -38.08 23.33
C MET A 47 6.08 -37.63 24.09
N TYR A 48 6.19 -37.46 25.41
CA TYR A 48 5.10 -36.96 26.24
C TYR A 48 4.66 -35.54 25.82
N LEU A 49 5.63 -34.65 25.56
CA LEU A 49 5.36 -33.31 25.04
C LEU A 49 4.65 -33.31 23.68
N TYR A 50 5.00 -34.27 22.82
CA TYR A 50 4.38 -34.42 21.51
C TYR A 50 2.92 -34.89 21.62
N LEU A 51 2.66 -35.89 22.46
CA LEU A 51 1.33 -36.46 22.68
C LEU A 51 0.39 -35.53 23.46
N TYR A 52 0.91 -34.81 24.46
CA TYR A 52 0.13 -33.92 25.33
C TYR A 52 0.67 -32.47 25.31
N PRO A 53 0.40 -31.72 24.23
CA PRO A 53 0.88 -30.35 24.10
C PRO A 53 0.27 -29.46 25.20
N GLY A 54 1.13 -28.82 26.01
CA GLY A 54 0.72 -27.78 26.96
C GLY A 54 0.81 -28.15 28.44
N ARG A 55 0.93 -29.43 28.80
CA ARG A 55 1.08 -29.85 30.21
C ARG A 55 2.46 -29.58 30.80
N LEU A 56 3.52 -29.63 29.99
CA LEU A 56 4.91 -29.36 30.43
C LEU A 56 5.48 -28.10 29.76
N LYS A 57 5.00 -26.91 30.17
CA LYS A 57 5.46 -25.62 29.61
C LYS A 57 6.96 -25.36 29.84
N LEU A 58 7.47 -25.68 31.03
CA LEU A 58 8.88 -25.48 31.37
C LEU A 58 9.80 -26.38 30.55
N PHE A 59 9.49 -27.67 30.45
CA PHE A 59 10.27 -28.62 29.67
C PHE A 59 10.22 -28.30 28.17
N LYS A 60 9.07 -27.85 27.65
CA LYS A 60 8.95 -27.36 26.26
C LYS A 60 9.86 -26.16 25.98
N ASN A 61 10.13 -25.33 27.00
CA ASN A 61 10.85 -24.08 26.83
C ASN A 61 12.36 -24.21 27.05
N TYR A 62 12.79 -25.00 28.04
CA TYR A 62 14.20 -25.09 28.45
C TYR A 62 14.71 -26.53 28.59
N GLY A 63 13.83 -27.53 28.40
CA GLY A 63 14.19 -28.94 28.58
C GLY A 63 15.31 -29.40 27.65
N ASP A 64 15.31 -28.95 26.39
CA ASP A 64 16.38 -29.24 25.45
C ASP A 64 17.71 -28.62 25.90
N LEU A 65 17.72 -27.40 26.42
CA LEU A 65 18.93 -26.74 26.91
C LEU A 65 19.52 -27.46 28.12
N ALA A 66 18.68 -27.76 29.12
CA ALA A 66 19.12 -28.37 30.37
C ALA A 66 19.59 -29.82 30.17
N LEU A 67 18.78 -30.64 29.48
CA LEU A 67 19.09 -32.07 29.32
C LEU A 67 20.20 -32.31 28.29
N LEU A 68 20.25 -31.56 27.18
CA LEU A 68 21.37 -31.70 26.25
C LEU A 68 22.66 -31.20 26.89
N ALA A 69 22.65 -30.11 27.66
CA ALA A 69 23.85 -29.64 28.34
C ALA A 69 24.37 -30.71 29.30
N LEU A 70 23.48 -31.27 30.13
CA LEU A 70 23.85 -32.32 31.05
C LEU A 70 24.36 -33.58 30.33
N LEU A 71 23.73 -34.00 29.23
CA LEU A 71 24.20 -35.11 28.40
C LEU A 71 25.58 -34.84 27.78
N THR A 72 25.83 -33.61 27.31
CA THR A 72 27.14 -33.24 26.76
C THR A 72 28.25 -33.33 27.81
N PHE A 73 28.02 -32.82 29.02
CA PHE A 73 28.98 -32.90 30.11
C PHE A 73 29.22 -34.34 30.58
N VAL A 74 28.15 -35.13 30.75
CA VAL A 74 28.24 -36.53 31.22
C VAL A 74 28.92 -37.44 30.19
N SER A 75 28.75 -37.17 28.90
CA SER A 75 29.41 -37.95 27.83
C SER A 75 30.94 -37.81 27.84
N GLY A 76 31.44 -36.64 28.25
CA GLY A 76 32.89 -36.38 28.33
C GLY A 76 33.61 -36.47 26.98
N GLN A 77 32.87 -36.40 25.88
CA GLN A 77 33.38 -36.51 24.51
C GLN A 77 33.31 -35.16 23.81
N LYS A 78 34.34 -34.87 23.01
CA LYS A 78 34.48 -33.60 22.30
C LYS A 78 33.42 -33.44 21.20
N GLU A 79 32.94 -34.56 20.66
CA GLU A 79 31.92 -34.64 19.62
C GLU A 79 30.52 -34.32 20.15
N ALA A 80 30.28 -34.49 21.46
CA ALA A 80 28.98 -34.25 22.06
C ALA A 80 28.52 -32.79 21.93
N VAL A 81 29.46 -31.85 21.80
CA VAL A 81 29.19 -30.43 21.61
C VAL A 81 28.33 -30.15 20.38
N PHE A 82 28.44 -30.98 19.32
CA PHE A 82 27.61 -30.83 18.12
C PHE A 82 26.13 -31.13 18.34
N ALA A 83 25.75 -31.82 19.43
CA ALA A 83 24.35 -31.99 19.79
C ALA A 83 23.64 -30.64 20.03
N MET A 84 24.39 -29.59 20.41
CA MET A 84 23.87 -28.24 20.60
C MET A 84 23.62 -27.48 19.28
N ALA A 85 24.13 -27.96 18.14
CA ALA A 85 23.82 -27.36 16.84
C ALA A 85 22.34 -27.50 16.47
N ALA A 86 21.71 -28.60 16.89
CA ALA A 86 20.29 -28.87 16.66
C ALA A 86 19.36 -27.84 17.33
N PRO A 87 19.45 -27.56 18.65
CA PRO A 87 18.63 -26.51 19.25
C PRO A 87 18.95 -25.10 18.72
N ILE A 88 20.21 -24.80 18.37
CA ILE A 88 20.57 -23.51 17.77
C ILE A 88 19.79 -23.29 16.47
N SER A 89 19.89 -24.24 15.53
CA SER A 89 19.23 -24.11 14.22
C SER A 89 17.69 -24.14 14.30
N LEU A 90 17.12 -25.01 15.15
CA LEU A 90 15.67 -25.16 15.26
C LEU A 90 14.98 -23.98 15.97
N TYR A 91 15.64 -23.38 16.96
CA TYR A 91 15.06 -22.30 17.75
C TYR A 91 15.43 -20.91 17.24
N ALA A 92 16.47 -20.74 16.41
CA ALA A 92 16.99 -19.43 15.98
C ALA A 92 15.90 -18.48 15.49
N ASN A 93 15.03 -18.99 14.64
CA ASN A 93 13.99 -18.21 14.01
C ASN A 93 12.70 -18.11 14.86
N ARG A 94 12.35 -19.17 15.59
CA ARG A 94 11.06 -19.25 16.33
C ARG A 94 11.10 -18.62 17.72
N SER A 95 12.27 -18.63 18.35
CA SER A 95 12.48 -18.14 19.70
C SER A 95 13.94 -17.71 19.83
N PRO A 96 14.29 -16.52 19.34
CA PRO A 96 15.68 -16.07 19.23
C PRO A 96 16.39 -16.06 20.58
N THR A 97 15.66 -15.75 21.67
CA THR A 97 16.19 -15.81 23.04
C THR A 97 16.67 -17.20 23.45
N LYS A 98 15.92 -18.26 23.10
CA LYS A 98 16.30 -19.64 23.42
C LYS A 98 17.48 -20.11 22.59
N ALA A 99 17.53 -19.73 21.33
CA ALA A 99 18.63 -20.06 20.45
C ALA A 99 19.92 -19.32 20.81
N LEU A 100 19.80 -18.06 21.25
CA LEU A 100 20.92 -17.30 21.78
C LEU A 100 21.47 -17.95 23.06
N LEU A 101 20.60 -18.37 23.98
CA LEU A 101 21.01 -19.16 25.15
C LEU A 101 21.68 -20.48 24.76
N ALA A 102 21.12 -21.20 23.77
CA ALA A 102 21.73 -22.43 23.23
C ALA A 102 23.12 -22.17 22.66
N LEU A 103 23.29 -21.06 21.94
CA LEU A 103 24.57 -20.65 21.36
C LEU A 103 25.60 -20.33 22.45
N TRP A 104 25.22 -19.61 23.51
CA TRP A 104 26.12 -19.34 24.63
C TRP A 104 26.50 -20.62 25.39
N VAL A 105 25.55 -21.52 25.64
CA VAL A 105 25.85 -22.83 26.25
C VAL A 105 26.78 -23.64 25.34
N ALA A 106 26.53 -23.66 24.03
CA ALA A 106 27.40 -24.34 23.07
C ALA A 106 28.81 -23.77 23.08
N LEU A 107 28.97 -22.45 23.02
CA LEU A 107 30.27 -21.77 23.11
C LEU A 107 30.99 -22.08 24.43
N GLY A 108 30.26 -22.09 25.55
CA GLY A 108 30.80 -22.50 26.85
C GLY A 108 31.30 -23.95 26.84
N THR A 109 30.53 -24.88 26.27
CA THR A 109 30.96 -26.29 26.14
C THR A 109 32.12 -26.48 25.18
N VAL A 110 32.16 -25.72 24.06
CA VAL A 110 33.30 -25.70 23.13
C VAL A 110 34.57 -25.26 23.87
N PHE A 111 34.49 -24.16 24.61
CA PHE A 111 35.64 -23.64 25.36
C PHE A 111 36.11 -24.62 26.45
N TYR A 112 35.18 -25.30 27.12
CA TYR A 112 35.49 -26.32 28.12
C TYR A 112 36.26 -27.52 27.54
N TYR A 113 35.84 -28.05 26.38
CA TYR A 113 36.44 -29.26 25.79
C TYR A 113 37.65 -29.00 24.87
N TYR A 114 37.71 -27.85 24.21
CA TYR A 114 38.73 -27.53 23.20
C TYR A 114 39.64 -26.35 23.60
N GLY A 115 39.38 -25.67 24.71
CA GLY A 115 40.17 -24.52 25.17
C GLY A 115 40.21 -23.40 24.11
N THR A 116 41.40 -22.84 23.87
CA THR A 116 41.63 -21.79 22.87
C THR A 116 41.40 -22.27 21.43
N GLY A 117 41.58 -23.56 21.16
CA GLY A 117 41.24 -24.17 19.86
C GLY A 117 39.74 -24.13 19.54
N GLY A 118 38.90 -23.93 20.55
CA GLY A 118 37.46 -23.74 20.41
C GLY A 118 37.05 -22.48 19.64
N ILE A 119 37.93 -21.48 19.54
CA ILE A 119 37.67 -20.26 18.76
C ILE A 119 37.43 -20.58 17.27
N LEU A 120 38.07 -21.63 16.74
CA LEU A 120 37.87 -22.07 15.36
C LEU A 120 36.45 -22.59 15.09
N LEU A 121 35.76 -23.10 16.11
CA LEU A 121 34.39 -23.62 16.00
C LEU A 121 33.32 -22.54 16.23
N ALA A 122 33.68 -21.40 16.81
CA ALA A 122 32.74 -20.32 17.09
C ALA A 122 32.08 -19.74 15.82
N PRO A 123 32.80 -19.45 14.72
CA PRO A 123 32.19 -18.98 13.48
C PRO A 123 31.13 -19.94 12.94
N LEU A 124 31.34 -21.25 13.07
CA LEU A 124 30.39 -22.27 12.62
C LEU A 124 29.10 -22.24 13.45
N LEU A 125 29.19 -22.09 14.78
CA LEU A 125 28.03 -21.96 15.65
C LEU A 125 27.25 -20.65 15.38
N PHE A 126 27.95 -19.55 15.13
CA PHE A 126 27.31 -18.30 14.72
C PHE A 126 26.64 -18.40 13.35
N ALA A 127 27.27 -19.07 12.37
CA ALA A 127 26.68 -19.30 11.06
C ALA A 127 25.39 -20.14 11.16
N LEU A 128 25.38 -21.16 12.01
CA LEU A 128 24.19 -21.98 12.29
C LEU A 128 23.06 -21.20 12.97
N TYR A 129 23.39 -20.20 13.78
CA TYR A 129 22.40 -19.30 14.38
C TYR A 129 21.82 -18.31 13.36
N LEU A 130 22.65 -17.75 12.48
CA LEU A 130 22.25 -16.74 11.52
C LEU A 130 21.52 -17.31 10.29
N SER A 131 21.89 -18.53 9.86
CA SER A 131 21.36 -19.15 8.64
C SER A 131 19.82 -19.27 8.63
N PRO A 132 19.14 -19.70 9.72
CA PRO A 132 17.68 -19.79 9.75
C PRO A 132 16.97 -18.42 9.80
N ILE A 133 17.65 -17.36 10.23
CA ILE A 133 17.07 -16.01 10.41
C ILE A 133 17.05 -15.24 9.09
N TYR A 134 18.03 -15.46 8.22
CA TYR A 134 18.19 -14.75 6.96
C TYR A 134 17.00 -14.85 5.98
N PRO A 135 16.44 -16.04 5.66
CA PRO A 135 15.36 -16.15 4.67
C PRO A 135 14.07 -15.44 5.09
N GLU A 136 13.71 -15.50 6.37
CA GLU A 136 12.50 -14.82 6.87
C GLU A 136 12.64 -13.31 6.90
N LEU A 137 13.82 -12.78 7.25
CA LEU A 137 14.10 -11.35 7.15
C LEU A 137 13.97 -10.85 5.70
N VAL A 138 14.50 -11.62 4.74
CA VAL A 138 14.40 -11.27 3.32
C VAL A 138 12.93 -11.31 2.86
N GLU A 139 12.16 -12.31 3.28
CA GLU A 139 10.75 -12.40 2.93
C GLU A 139 9.92 -11.28 3.58
N GLY A 140 10.21 -10.94 4.83
CA GLY A 140 9.62 -9.80 5.55
C GLY A 140 9.89 -8.49 4.84
N MET A 141 11.16 -8.22 4.50
CA MET A 141 11.53 -7.02 3.74
C MET A 141 10.88 -6.97 2.35
N ARG A 142 10.70 -8.10 1.67
CA ARG A 142 9.98 -8.16 0.38
C ARG A 142 8.51 -7.79 0.54
N LYS A 143 7.84 -8.30 1.58
CA LYS A 143 6.43 -7.98 1.89
C LYS A 143 6.26 -6.48 2.21
N GLU A 144 7.15 -5.92 3.02
CA GLU A 144 7.13 -4.48 3.32
C GLU A 144 7.33 -3.62 2.08
N ARG A 145 8.30 -3.95 1.22
CA ARG A 145 8.52 -3.23 -0.05
C ARG A 145 7.28 -3.27 -0.95
N TYR A 146 6.63 -4.42 -1.04
CA TYR A 146 5.39 -4.57 -1.81
C TYR A 146 4.27 -3.70 -1.24
N TYR A 147 4.09 -3.71 0.08
CA TYR A 147 3.11 -2.88 0.76
C TYR A 147 3.35 -1.38 0.51
N ILE A 148 4.59 -0.91 0.68
CA ILE A 148 4.95 0.51 0.43
C ILE A 148 4.67 0.90 -1.03
N ARG A 149 4.95 0.01 -1.98
CA ARG A 149 4.68 0.27 -3.41
C ARG A 149 3.18 0.40 -3.68
N ASN A 150 2.36 -0.48 -3.12
CA ASN A 150 0.91 -0.42 -3.27
C ASN A 150 0.34 0.85 -2.64
N LEU A 151 0.80 1.18 -1.44
CA LEU A 151 0.39 2.39 -0.73
C LEU A 151 0.71 3.64 -1.56
N ARG A 152 1.91 3.74 -2.13
CA ARG A 152 2.28 4.83 -3.05
C ARG A 152 1.36 4.93 -4.27
N ASN A 153 0.98 3.80 -4.87
CA ASN A 153 0.07 3.78 -6.01
C ASN A 153 -1.33 4.28 -5.61
N SER A 154 -1.87 3.80 -4.49
CA SER A 154 -3.17 4.25 -3.98
C SER A 154 -3.18 5.74 -3.64
N TYR A 155 -2.12 6.29 -3.04
CA TYR A 155 -2.01 7.74 -2.83
C TYR A 155 -2.01 8.52 -4.14
N ARG A 156 -1.36 8.01 -5.19
CA ARG A 156 -1.36 8.65 -6.50
C ARG A 156 -2.74 8.61 -7.15
N GLU A 157 -3.50 7.54 -6.95
CA GLU A 157 -4.88 7.42 -7.43
C GLU A 157 -5.80 8.38 -6.69
N LEU A 158 -5.73 8.41 -5.35
CA LEU A 158 -6.50 9.34 -4.53
C LEU A 158 -6.21 10.81 -4.87
N ALA A 159 -4.95 11.16 -5.11
CA ALA A 159 -4.58 12.52 -5.52
C ALA A 159 -5.18 12.90 -6.90
N LYS A 160 -5.27 11.95 -7.82
CA LYS A 160 -5.92 12.17 -9.12
C LYS A 160 -7.43 12.32 -8.97
N GLU A 161 -8.06 11.51 -8.14
CA GLU A 161 -9.50 11.60 -7.87
C GLU A 161 -9.84 12.92 -7.18
N GLN A 162 -9.04 13.35 -6.21
CA GLN A 162 -9.21 14.65 -5.57
C GLN A 162 -9.14 15.78 -6.60
N ALA A 163 -8.11 15.81 -7.46
CA ALA A 163 -7.98 16.83 -8.50
C ALA A 163 -9.15 16.79 -9.50
N ARG A 164 -9.74 15.62 -9.75
CA ARG A 164 -10.94 15.49 -10.58
C ARG A 164 -12.18 16.05 -9.88
N ILE A 165 -12.37 15.73 -8.60
CA ILE A 165 -13.50 16.22 -7.79
C ILE A 165 -13.44 17.74 -7.65
N GLU A 166 -12.26 18.31 -7.42
CA GLU A 166 -12.07 19.76 -7.36
C GLU A 166 -12.51 20.45 -8.66
N LYS A 167 -12.12 19.89 -9.82
CA LYS A 167 -12.58 20.38 -11.13
C LYS A 167 -14.09 20.26 -11.32
N GLU A 168 -14.68 19.12 -10.96
CA GLU A 168 -16.13 18.92 -11.04
C GLU A 168 -16.88 19.88 -10.11
N LEU A 169 -16.33 20.19 -8.93
CA LEU A 169 -16.90 21.14 -7.98
C LEU A 169 -16.86 22.56 -8.53
N GLU A 170 -15.74 22.98 -9.11
CA GLU A 170 -15.64 24.28 -9.79
C GLU A 170 -16.64 24.41 -10.94
N GLU A 171 -16.74 23.41 -11.82
CA GLU A 171 -17.70 23.42 -12.93
C GLU A 171 -19.16 23.49 -12.45
N ASN A 172 -19.46 22.80 -11.34
CA ASN A 172 -20.79 22.83 -10.71
C ASN A 172 -21.09 24.19 -10.06
N MET A 173 -20.11 24.84 -9.44
CA MET A 173 -20.26 26.19 -8.89
C MET A 173 -20.56 27.21 -9.99
N ASP A 174 -19.81 27.14 -11.10
CA ASP A 174 -20.03 28.01 -12.27
C ASP A 174 -21.44 27.83 -12.83
N MET A 175 -21.89 26.57 -12.96
CA MET A 175 -23.25 26.26 -13.43
C MET A 175 -24.34 26.75 -12.49
N ARG A 176 -24.19 26.52 -11.17
CA ARG A 176 -25.17 27.01 -10.19
C ARG A 176 -25.32 28.51 -10.26
N GLY A 177 -24.21 29.22 -10.37
CA GLY A 177 -24.25 30.66 -10.48
C GLY A 177 -24.94 31.14 -11.77
N LEU A 178 -24.71 30.50 -12.91
CA LEU A 178 -25.46 30.80 -14.15
C LEU A 178 -26.97 30.56 -13.99
N ILE A 179 -27.36 29.51 -13.25
CA ILE A 179 -28.77 29.20 -12.97
C ILE A 179 -29.37 30.23 -12.00
N GLU A 180 -28.64 30.65 -10.98
CA GLU A 180 -29.08 31.70 -10.05
C GLU A 180 -29.31 33.02 -10.79
N ASP A 181 -28.40 33.41 -11.69
CA ASP A 181 -28.57 34.61 -12.52
C ASP A 181 -29.82 34.50 -13.40
N LEU A 182 -30.09 33.32 -13.95
CA LEU A 182 -31.30 33.06 -14.73
C LEU A 182 -32.56 33.19 -13.87
N LEU A 183 -32.63 32.51 -12.72
CA LEU A 183 -33.79 32.53 -11.83
C LEU A 183 -34.09 33.91 -11.24
N ASN A 184 -33.05 34.71 -10.97
CA ASN A 184 -33.21 36.05 -10.41
C ASN A 184 -33.58 37.10 -11.47
N SER A 185 -33.37 36.80 -12.75
CA SER A 185 -33.67 37.71 -13.85
C SER A 185 -35.12 37.54 -14.35
N ARG A 186 -35.87 38.65 -14.38
CA ARG A 186 -37.28 38.63 -14.84
C ARG A 186 -37.36 38.68 -16.37
N ASN A 187 -36.44 39.41 -16.99
CA ASN A 187 -36.40 39.66 -18.44
C ASN A 187 -35.00 39.39 -19.01
N LEU A 188 -34.93 39.16 -20.33
CA LEU A 188 -33.67 38.91 -21.06
C LEU A 188 -32.60 39.97 -20.81
N GLU A 189 -32.97 41.26 -20.73
CA GLU A 189 -32.00 42.33 -20.51
C GLU A 189 -31.33 42.25 -19.14
N GLU A 190 -32.07 41.84 -18.10
CA GLU A 190 -31.54 41.65 -16.75
C GLU A 190 -30.59 40.45 -16.71
N TYR A 191 -30.97 39.37 -17.40
CA TYR A 191 -30.11 38.19 -17.56
C TYR A 191 -28.78 38.54 -18.24
N LEU A 192 -28.84 39.25 -19.37
CA LEU A 192 -27.64 39.65 -20.11
C LEU A 192 -26.77 40.62 -19.33
N LYS A 193 -27.37 41.52 -18.53
CA LYS A 193 -26.61 42.39 -17.60
C LYS A 193 -25.93 41.59 -16.48
N ALA A 194 -26.59 40.58 -15.92
CA ALA A 194 -26.00 39.68 -14.92
C ALA A 194 -24.82 38.88 -15.50
N VAL A 195 -25.00 38.29 -16.68
CA VAL A 195 -23.93 37.57 -17.41
C VAL A 195 -22.76 38.51 -17.75
N LYS A 196 -23.05 39.73 -18.22
CA LYS A 196 -22.03 40.75 -18.48
C LYS A 196 -21.22 41.10 -17.23
N GLY A 197 -21.90 41.29 -16.09
CA GLY A 197 -21.26 41.59 -14.82
C GLY A 197 -20.41 40.43 -14.28
N ARG A 198 -20.94 39.21 -14.30
CA ARG A 198 -20.27 37.99 -13.80
C ARG A 198 -18.95 37.70 -14.51
N PHE A 199 -18.94 37.81 -15.84
CA PHE A 199 -17.75 37.53 -16.64
C PHE A 199 -16.97 38.80 -17.02
N ASN A 200 -17.36 39.95 -16.49
CA ASN A 200 -16.77 41.26 -16.80
C ASN A 200 -16.57 41.46 -18.32
N LEU A 201 -17.66 41.32 -19.08
CA LEU A 201 -17.63 41.43 -20.54
C LEU A 201 -17.76 42.89 -20.98
N LYS A 202 -17.21 43.22 -22.14
CA LYS A 202 -17.31 44.55 -22.74
C LYS A 202 -18.73 44.85 -23.21
N ALA A 203 -19.31 43.94 -23.99
CA ALA A 203 -20.67 44.04 -24.52
C ALA A 203 -21.19 42.66 -24.92
N ILE A 204 -22.51 42.52 -25.02
CA ILE A 204 -23.18 41.32 -25.54
C ILE A 204 -24.15 41.74 -26.63
N ASN A 205 -24.05 41.11 -27.81
CA ASN A 205 -24.96 41.37 -28.92
C ASN A 205 -25.62 40.07 -29.39
N ILE A 206 -26.92 40.14 -29.70
CA ILE A 206 -27.65 39.02 -30.29
C ILE A 206 -28.00 39.39 -31.72
N VAL A 207 -27.53 38.58 -32.67
CA VAL A 207 -27.70 38.83 -34.10
C VAL A 207 -28.39 37.63 -34.74
N GLN A 208 -29.44 37.88 -35.51
CA GLN A 208 -30.09 36.83 -36.29
C GLN A 208 -29.18 36.42 -37.46
N LYS A 209 -28.87 35.13 -37.59
CA LYS A 209 -28.12 34.57 -38.73
C LYS A 209 -28.74 33.25 -39.16
N THR A 210 -29.12 33.17 -40.43
CA THR A 210 -29.73 31.98 -41.05
C THR A 210 -28.70 30.88 -41.38
N ASP A 211 -27.48 31.26 -41.74
CA ASP A 211 -26.36 30.34 -42.00
C ASP A 211 -25.31 30.43 -40.88
N LEU A 212 -25.40 29.52 -39.89
CA LEU A 212 -24.44 29.39 -38.80
C LEU A 212 -23.78 28.01 -38.83
N GLN A 213 -22.44 28.02 -38.76
CA GLN A 213 -21.69 26.82 -38.38
C GLN A 213 -22.08 26.41 -36.96
N LYS A 214 -22.09 25.11 -36.68
CA LYS A 214 -22.50 24.58 -35.37
C LYS A 214 -21.51 24.91 -34.24
N ASP A 215 -20.28 25.24 -34.58
CA ASP A 215 -19.19 25.42 -33.64
C ASP A 215 -19.03 26.89 -33.25
N THR A 216 -18.63 27.12 -31.99
CA THR A 216 -18.28 28.44 -31.45
C THR A 216 -17.09 29.02 -32.22
N LEU A 217 -17.26 30.22 -32.79
CA LEU A 217 -16.22 30.93 -33.54
C LEU A 217 -15.50 31.94 -32.64
N LEU A 218 -14.18 31.94 -32.66
CA LEU A 218 -13.33 32.88 -31.93
C LEU A 218 -12.74 33.90 -32.90
N ASP A 219 -13.16 35.16 -32.81
CA ASP A 219 -12.60 36.23 -33.63
C ASP A 219 -11.56 37.02 -32.84
N ARG A 220 -10.28 36.79 -33.18
CA ARG A 220 -9.13 37.46 -32.58
C ARG A 220 -9.01 38.93 -32.98
N SER A 221 -9.58 39.32 -34.12
CA SER A 221 -9.49 40.69 -34.63
C SER A 221 -10.45 41.64 -33.90
N SER A 222 -11.65 41.15 -33.59
CA SER A 222 -12.69 41.90 -32.88
C SER A 222 -12.78 41.59 -31.38
N LEU A 223 -11.90 40.74 -30.87
CA LEU A 223 -11.88 40.25 -29.48
C LEU A 223 -13.25 39.71 -29.03
N SER A 224 -13.84 38.83 -29.85
CA SER A 224 -15.20 38.35 -29.60
C SER A 224 -15.37 36.84 -29.76
N VAL A 225 -16.29 36.29 -28.95
CA VAL A 225 -16.72 34.90 -28.97
C VAL A 225 -18.12 34.85 -29.57
N HIS A 226 -18.28 34.12 -30.67
CA HIS A 226 -19.53 33.99 -31.41
C HIS A 226 -20.11 32.61 -31.13
N VAL A 227 -21.18 32.56 -30.35
CA VAL A 227 -21.88 31.33 -29.98
C VAL A 227 -23.15 31.20 -30.84
N PRO A 228 -23.24 30.17 -31.70
CA PRO A 228 -24.48 29.87 -32.40
C PRO A 228 -25.50 29.24 -31.44
N ILE A 229 -26.75 29.69 -31.52
CA ILE A 229 -27.85 29.18 -30.72
C ILE A 229 -29.06 28.90 -31.62
N SER A 230 -29.76 27.79 -31.36
CA SER A 230 -31.01 27.42 -32.03
C SER A 230 -32.19 27.84 -31.16
N LEU A 231 -33.02 28.76 -31.64
CA LEU A 231 -34.26 29.20 -31.00
C LEU A 231 -35.44 28.35 -31.50
N ASP A 232 -36.58 28.39 -30.80
CA ASP A 232 -37.78 27.64 -31.20
C ASP A 232 -38.28 28.03 -32.61
N LYS A 233 -38.11 29.29 -32.99
CA LYS A 233 -38.44 29.87 -34.30
C LYS A 233 -37.23 30.62 -34.87
N GLY A 234 -36.17 29.89 -35.21
CA GLY A 234 -35.03 30.40 -35.99
C GLY A 234 -33.65 30.10 -35.40
N ARG A 235 -32.62 30.76 -35.93
CA ARG A 235 -31.23 30.66 -35.43
C ARG A 235 -30.67 32.04 -35.13
N ALA A 236 -29.90 32.12 -34.05
CA ALA A 236 -29.26 33.34 -33.58
C ALA A 236 -27.77 33.10 -33.30
N CYS A 237 -26.99 34.16 -33.37
CA CYS A 237 -25.60 34.19 -32.94
C CYS A 237 -25.47 35.19 -31.81
N VAL A 238 -24.97 34.75 -30.67
CA VAL A 238 -24.65 35.63 -29.54
C VAL A 238 -23.17 35.93 -29.59
N ILE A 239 -22.86 37.23 -29.61
CA ILE A 239 -21.52 37.75 -29.74
C ILE A 239 -21.17 38.38 -28.39
N PHE A 240 -20.24 37.75 -27.69
CA PHE A 240 -19.66 38.28 -26.46
C PHE A 240 -18.36 39.01 -26.80
N TYR A 241 -18.27 40.29 -26.43
CA TYR A 241 -17.04 41.06 -26.58
C TYR A 241 -16.25 41.02 -25.28
N LEU A 242 -14.99 40.62 -25.38
CA LEU A 242 -14.07 40.46 -24.27
C LEU A 242 -13.27 41.74 -24.01
N ASN A 243 -12.73 41.87 -22.80
CA ASN A 243 -11.91 43.01 -22.42
C ASN A 243 -10.43 42.78 -22.74
N ASN A 244 -9.96 41.52 -22.69
CA ASN A 244 -8.55 41.18 -22.87
C ASN A 244 -8.38 40.05 -23.91
N PRO A 245 -7.41 40.15 -24.85
CA PRO A 245 -7.08 39.05 -25.77
C PRO A 245 -6.72 37.72 -25.10
N LEU A 246 -6.22 37.74 -23.86
CA LEU A 246 -5.91 36.51 -23.12
C LEU A 246 -7.15 35.68 -22.77
N GLU A 247 -8.31 36.34 -22.62
CA GLU A 247 -9.58 35.69 -22.30
C GLU A 247 -10.06 34.77 -23.44
N LEU A 248 -9.62 35.00 -24.69
CA LEU A 248 -9.90 34.13 -25.83
C LEU A 248 -9.15 32.78 -25.77
N TYR A 249 -8.16 32.65 -24.89
CA TYR A 249 -7.43 31.38 -24.70
C TYR A 249 -7.95 30.59 -23.49
N ASP A 250 -8.82 31.19 -22.67
CA ASP A 250 -9.42 30.53 -21.52
C ASP A 250 -10.59 29.64 -21.96
N GLN A 251 -10.32 28.33 -22.05
CA GLN A 251 -11.34 27.34 -22.41
C GLN A 251 -12.47 27.24 -21.39
N LYS A 252 -12.22 27.54 -20.11
CA LYS A 252 -13.23 27.50 -19.05
C LYS A 252 -14.22 28.65 -19.26
N LEU A 253 -13.70 29.85 -19.49
CA LEU A 253 -14.52 31.02 -19.82
C LEU A 253 -15.36 30.79 -21.07
N ILE A 254 -14.76 30.30 -22.16
CA ILE A 254 -15.47 30.06 -23.43
C ILE A 254 -16.61 29.05 -23.24
N LYS A 255 -16.39 27.96 -22.51
CA LYS A 255 -17.45 26.98 -22.20
C LYS A 255 -18.56 27.58 -21.37
N SER A 256 -18.24 28.41 -20.38
CA SER A 256 -19.24 29.08 -19.56
C SER A 256 -20.07 30.10 -20.35
N LEU A 257 -19.44 30.83 -21.28
CA LEU A 257 -20.14 31.72 -22.22
C LEU A 257 -21.02 30.96 -23.23
N GLU A 258 -20.56 29.80 -23.69
CA GLU A 258 -21.38 28.93 -24.54
C GLU A 258 -22.63 28.43 -23.81
N ARG A 259 -22.47 28.04 -22.54
CA ARG A 259 -23.59 27.61 -21.69
C ARG A 259 -24.55 28.75 -21.38
N SER A 260 -24.04 29.95 -21.04
CA SER A 260 -24.88 31.12 -20.80
C SER A 260 -25.65 31.55 -22.06
N ALA A 261 -25.02 31.49 -23.22
CA ALA A 261 -25.68 31.71 -24.50
C ALA A 261 -26.86 30.75 -24.70
N ARG A 262 -26.68 29.44 -24.48
CA ARG A 262 -27.77 28.46 -24.66
C ARG A 262 -29.00 28.73 -23.78
N PHE A 263 -28.84 29.35 -22.61
CA PHE A 263 -29.96 29.71 -21.74
C PHE A 263 -30.84 30.83 -22.29
N ILE A 264 -30.36 31.63 -23.25
CA ILE A 264 -31.14 32.69 -23.91
C ILE A 264 -32.36 32.13 -24.64
N ASN A 265 -32.31 30.86 -25.08
CA ASN A 265 -33.46 30.16 -25.66
C ASN A 265 -34.70 30.14 -24.75
N LEU A 266 -34.52 30.26 -23.44
CA LEU A 266 -35.64 30.27 -22.49
C LEU A 266 -36.40 31.61 -22.48
N TYR A 267 -35.82 32.66 -23.05
CA TYR A 267 -36.38 34.02 -23.06
C TYR A 267 -36.84 34.49 -24.45
N VAL A 268 -36.40 33.84 -25.53
CA VAL A 268 -36.68 34.27 -26.90
C VAL A 268 -37.19 33.08 -27.72
N GLU A 269 -38.46 33.12 -28.12
CA GLU A 269 -39.04 32.11 -29.02
C GLU A 269 -38.47 32.25 -30.44
N GLY A 270 -38.23 33.46 -30.94
CA GLY A 270 -37.69 33.73 -32.28
C GLY A 270 -37.71 35.22 -32.64
N PHE A 271 -37.22 35.55 -33.84
CA PHE A 271 -37.26 36.92 -34.38
C PHE A 271 -38.39 37.05 -35.41
N GLU A 272 -39.35 37.96 -35.17
CA GLU A 272 -40.55 38.12 -36.01
C GLU A 272 -40.30 38.84 -37.35
N GLU A 273 -39.22 39.62 -37.50
CA GLU A 273 -38.90 40.34 -38.76
C GLU A 273 -37.43 40.14 -39.20
N PRO A 274 -37.16 39.67 -40.44
CA PRO A 274 -35.80 39.47 -40.95
C PRO A 274 -35.01 40.77 -41.19
N SER A 275 -35.67 41.94 -41.19
CA SER A 275 -35.09 43.24 -41.54
C SER A 275 -34.67 44.12 -40.34
N LYS A 276 -34.84 43.67 -39.09
CA LYS A 276 -34.42 44.38 -37.86
C LYS A 276 -33.53 43.56 -36.92
N GLY A 277 -32.83 42.55 -37.45
CA GLY A 277 -32.25 41.43 -36.69
C GLY A 277 -30.96 41.69 -35.90
N SER A 278 -30.77 42.87 -35.30
CA SER A 278 -29.72 43.07 -34.28
C SER A 278 -30.32 43.72 -33.04
N VAL A 279 -30.45 42.96 -31.96
CA VAL A 279 -30.84 43.51 -30.67
C VAL A 279 -29.55 43.71 -29.87
N LYS A 280 -29.08 44.96 -29.83
CA LYS A 280 -28.01 45.39 -28.92
C LYS A 280 -28.60 45.47 -27.52
N ILE A 281 -28.26 44.53 -26.66
CA ILE A 281 -28.78 44.51 -25.30
C ILE A 281 -27.60 44.36 -24.35
N ALA A 282 -27.36 45.43 -23.57
CA ALA A 282 -26.27 45.64 -22.61
C ALA A 282 -24.94 46.15 -23.24
N LEU A 283 -24.86 47.48 -23.35
CA LEU A 283 -23.62 48.25 -23.49
C LEU A 283 -22.84 48.34 -22.20
#